data_AF-A0A668VB73-F1
#
_entry.id   AF-A0A668VB73-F1
#
_cell.length_a   1.000
_cell.length_b   1.000
_cell.length_c   1.000
_cell.angle_alpha   90.00
_cell.angle_beta   90.00
_cell.angle_gamma   90.00
#
_symmetry.space_group_name_H-M   'P 1'
#
loop_
_entity.id
_entity.type
_entity.pdbx_description
1 polymer ?
#
loop_
_entity_poly.entity_id
_entity_poly.type
_entity_poly.pdbx_seq_one_letter_code
_entity_poly.pdbx_strand_id
1 'polypeptide(L)'
;MDSSGMLRGLLLVGLLSVLCHGQASREVSAEDFGEEKQEAAVDRDLLEALDVLLGRNHNQVSSPEKRGSIPLCGLGNRCAMKYGPRIGKLCDCGRGANCNSYLLKCI
;
A
#
# COMPACT_ATOMS: atom_id res chain seq x y z
N MET A 1 0.95 4.88 -37.01
CA MET A 1 2.40 4.77 -36.71
C MET A 1 2.50 4.59 -35.21
N ASP A 2 2.14 3.40 -34.69
CA ASP A 2 1.94 3.24 -33.22
C ASP A 2 2.48 1.91 -32.68
N SER A 3 2.97 1.05 -33.57
CA SER A 3 3.53 -0.27 -33.23
C SER A 3 4.79 -0.14 -32.35
N SER A 4 5.59 0.92 -32.55
CA SER A 4 6.80 1.15 -31.74
C SER A 4 6.49 1.49 -30.28
N GLY A 5 5.34 2.12 -30.00
CA GLY A 5 4.93 2.46 -28.63
C GLY A 5 4.45 1.23 -27.87
N MET A 6 3.66 0.39 -28.53
CA MET A 6 3.18 -0.87 -27.96
C MET A 6 4.34 -1.84 -27.70
N LEU A 7 5.31 -1.94 -28.62
CA LEU A 7 6.48 -2.81 -28.44
C LEU A 7 7.33 -2.38 -27.23
N ARG A 8 7.55 -1.07 -27.06
CA ARG A 8 8.25 -0.52 -25.88
C ARG A 8 7.49 -0.79 -24.59
N GLY A 9 6.16 -0.67 -24.60
CA GLY A 9 5.32 -0.99 -23.44
C GLY A 9 5.46 -2.44 -23.00
N LEU A 10 5.40 -3.37 -23.96
CA LEU A 10 5.54 -4.81 -23.69
C LEU A 10 6.95 -5.16 -23.17
N LEU A 11 7.99 -4.53 -23.71
CA LEU A 11 9.37 -4.72 -23.24
C LEU A 11 9.54 -4.24 -21.78
N LEU A 12 8.95 -3.09 -21.43
CA LEU A 12 9.01 -2.56 -20.06
C LEU A 12 8.27 -3.44 -19.07
N VAL A 13 7.07 -3.93 -19.43
CA VAL A 13 6.31 -4.85 -18.57
C VAL A 13 7.06 -6.16 -18.37
N GLY A 14 7.63 -6.73 -19.44
CA GLY A 14 8.45 -7.95 -19.33
C GLY A 14 9.68 -7.77 -18.45
N LEU A 15 10.39 -6.64 -18.55
CA LEU A 15 11.52 -6.31 -17.68
C LEU A 15 11.10 -6.21 -16.21
N LEU A 16 9.97 -5.56 -15.92
CA LEU A 16 9.44 -5.47 -14.56
C LEU A 16 9.07 -6.85 -14.00
N SER A 17 8.44 -7.72 -14.81
CA SER A 17 8.12 -9.09 -14.40
C SER A 17 9.38 -9.90 -14.08
N VAL A 18 10.43 -9.81 -14.91
CA VAL A 18 11.70 -10.52 -14.66
C VAL A 18 12.41 -9.96 -13.42
N LEU A 19 12.38 -8.65 -13.18
CA LEU A 19 12.96 -8.05 -11.97
C LEU A 19 12.21 -8.45 -10.70
N CYS A 20 10.87 -8.53 -10.77
CA CYS A 20 10.04 -8.98 -9.66
C CYS A 20 10.21 -10.48 -9.38
N HIS A 21 10.28 -11.32 -10.42
CA HIS A 21 10.52 -12.77 -10.27
C HIS A 21 11.97 -13.09 -9.88
N GLY A 22 12.95 -12.27 -10.28
CA GLY A 22 14.34 -12.42 -9.87
C GLY A 22 14.59 -12.15 -8.39
N GLN A 23 13.69 -11.43 -7.72
CA GLN A 23 13.66 -11.28 -6.25
C GLN A 23 13.00 -12.49 -5.57
N ALA A 24 11.94 -13.05 -6.16
CA ALA A 24 11.22 -14.22 -5.63
C ALA A 24 11.86 -15.59 -5.98
N SER A 25 12.76 -15.65 -6.95
CA SER A 25 13.44 -16.91 -7.34
C SER A 25 14.79 -17.10 -6.67
N ARG A 26 15.33 -16.06 -6.00
CA ARG A 26 16.63 -16.13 -5.31
C ARG A 26 16.56 -16.78 -3.92
N GLU A 27 15.39 -17.25 -3.53
CA GLU A 27 15.14 -18.04 -2.32
C GLU A 27 15.05 -19.56 -2.61
N VAL A 28 15.26 -20.00 -3.86
CA VAL A 28 15.32 -21.43 -4.23
C VAL A 28 16.58 -21.69 -5.04
N SER A 29 17.74 -21.71 -4.39
CA SER A 29 18.88 -22.58 -4.71
C SER A 29 20.07 -22.18 -3.83
N ALA A 30 20.31 -22.94 -2.75
CA ALA A 30 21.61 -23.57 -2.43
C ALA A 30 21.66 -23.98 -0.93
N GLU A 31 21.92 -25.27 -0.72
CA GLU A 31 22.60 -25.91 0.44
C GLU A 31 21.70 -26.22 1.66
N ASP A 32 21.26 -27.46 1.89
CA ASP A 32 21.95 -28.68 2.37
C ASP A 32 22.19 -28.68 3.90
N PHE A 33 21.28 -29.38 4.60
CA PHE A 33 21.30 -29.97 5.95
C PHE A 33 21.87 -29.18 7.15
N GLY A 34 20.97 -28.71 8.05
CA GLY A 34 21.31 -28.58 9.47
C GLY A 34 20.56 -27.59 10.39
N GLU A 35 19.46 -26.94 9.98
CA GLU A 35 19.07 -25.64 10.59
C GLU A 35 17.68 -25.50 11.25
N GLU A 36 16.93 -26.56 11.53
CA GLU A 36 15.54 -26.43 12.04
C GLU A 36 15.36 -25.64 13.36
N LYS A 37 16.40 -25.54 14.20
CA LYS A 37 16.30 -24.83 15.48
C LYS A 37 16.63 -23.34 15.39
N GLN A 38 17.41 -22.93 14.40
CA GLN A 38 17.86 -21.54 14.23
C GLN A 38 16.84 -20.73 13.42
N GLU A 39 16.22 -21.38 12.44
CA GLU A 39 15.17 -20.80 11.59
C GLU A 39 13.95 -20.34 12.38
N ALA A 40 13.53 -21.12 13.39
CA ALA A 40 12.39 -20.77 14.25
C ALA A 40 12.63 -19.52 15.13
N ALA A 41 13.89 -19.22 15.47
CA ALA A 41 14.24 -18.03 16.24
C ALA A 41 14.33 -16.79 15.33
N VAL A 42 14.90 -16.95 14.12
CA VAL A 42 14.98 -15.88 13.12
C VAL A 42 13.59 -15.47 12.62
N ASP A 43 12.69 -16.44 12.42
CA ASP A 43 11.31 -16.18 12.00
C ASP A 43 10.51 -15.42 13.09
N ARG A 44 10.76 -15.71 14.37
CA ARG A 44 10.17 -14.98 15.51
C ARG A 44 10.61 -13.52 15.55
N ASP A 45 11.90 -13.27 15.41
CA ASP A 45 12.46 -11.91 15.41
C ASP A 45 12.00 -11.11 14.19
N LEU A 46 11.86 -11.77 13.03
CA LEU A 46 11.33 -11.17 11.81
C LEU A 46 9.84 -10.85 11.96
N LEU A 47 9.05 -11.75 12.55
CA LEU A 47 7.63 -11.50 12.85
C LEU A 47 7.47 -10.32 13.81
N GLU A 48 8.32 -10.24 14.84
CA GLU A 48 8.29 -9.14 15.82
C GLU A 48 8.68 -7.81 15.16
N ALA A 49 9.70 -7.81 14.30
CA ALA A 49 10.07 -6.63 13.51
C ALA A 49 8.95 -6.21 12.55
N LEU A 50 8.27 -7.17 11.90
CA LEU A 50 7.11 -6.90 11.07
C LEU A 50 5.94 -6.35 11.89
N ASP A 51 5.67 -6.87 13.08
CA ASP A 51 4.58 -6.40 13.93
C ASP A 51 4.83 -4.99 14.47
N VAL A 52 6.09 -4.63 14.77
CA VAL A 52 6.45 -3.25 15.13
C VAL A 52 6.24 -2.30 13.94
N LEU A 53 6.57 -2.72 12.71
CA LEU A 53 6.35 -1.93 11.50
C LEU A 53 4.86 -1.84 11.12
N LEU A 54 4.11 -2.93 11.26
CA LEU A 54 2.69 -3.04 10.95
C LEU A 54 1.83 -2.37 12.02
N GLY A 55 2.15 -2.51 13.30
CA GLY A 55 1.49 -1.84 14.42
C GLY A 55 1.56 -0.32 14.30
N ARG A 56 2.67 0.21 13.74
CA ARG A 56 2.81 1.64 13.40
C ARG A 56 1.91 2.07 12.24
N ASN A 57 1.59 1.14 11.32
CA ASN A 57 0.67 1.33 10.19
C ASN A 57 -0.79 0.96 10.52
N HIS A 58 -1.05 0.22 11.61
CA HIS A 58 -2.38 -0.24 11.98
C HIS A 58 -3.29 0.90 12.49
N ASN A 59 -2.71 2.04 12.86
CA ASN A 59 -3.43 3.30 13.06
C ASN A 59 -3.96 3.90 11.74
N GLN A 60 -3.52 3.38 10.59
CA GLN A 60 -3.93 3.80 9.25
C GLN A 60 -4.84 2.77 8.58
N VAL A 61 -4.77 1.49 9.00
CA VAL A 61 -5.71 0.44 8.58
C VAL A 61 -6.94 0.53 9.48
N SER A 62 -7.91 1.33 9.04
CA SER A 62 -9.25 1.34 9.62
C SER A 62 -9.76 -0.09 9.79
N SER A 63 -9.90 -0.52 11.05
CA SER A 63 -10.53 -1.79 11.41
C SER A 63 -11.84 -1.97 10.63
N PRO A 64 -12.12 -3.18 10.09
CA PRO A 64 -13.35 -3.46 9.33
C PRO A 64 -14.64 -3.44 10.19
N GLU A 65 -14.57 -3.07 11.47
CA GLU A 65 -15.64 -3.34 12.44
C GLU A 65 -16.69 -2.23 12.62
N LYS A 66 -16.58 -1.09 11.95
CA LYS A 66 -17.66 -0.08 11.95
C LYS A 66 -18.16 0.18 10.54
N ARG A 67 -19.23 -0.53 10.16
CA ARG A 67 -20.12 -0.11 9.06
C ARG A 67 -20.50 1.36 9.28
N GLY A 68 -19.84 2.27 8.59
CA GLY A 68 -20.11 3.71 8.64
C GLY A 68 -19.01 4.61 9.24
N SER A 69 -17.87 4.08 9.70
CA SER A 69 -16.75 4.95 10.10
C SER A 69 -15.94 5.40 8.88
N ILE A 70 -15.99 6.69 8.57
CA ILE A 70 -15.18 7.33 7.54
C ILE A 70 -13.74 7.51 8.08
N PRO A 71 -12.69 7.16 7.31
CA PRO A 71 -11.30 7.31 7.77
C PRO A 71 -10.91 8.79 7.92
N LEU A 72 -9.81 9.09 8.62
CA LEU A 72 -9.27 10.45 8.75
C LEU A 72 -8.34 10.80 7.57
N CYS A 73 -8.47 12.01 7.02
CA CYS A 73 -7.58 12.56 6.01
C CYS A 73 -6.36 13.25 6.66
N GLY A 74 -5.21 13.18 5.99
CA GLY A 74 -4.13 14.15 6.22
C GLY A 74 -4.46 15.54 5.69
N LEU A 75 -3.76 16.57 6.19
CA LEU A 75 -3.77 17.91 5.61
C LEU A 75 -3.36 17.86 4.12
N GLY A 76 -4.08 18.57 3.26
CA GLY A 76 -3.86 18.61 1.82
C GLY A 76 -4.40 17.39 1.04
N ASN A 77 -4.79 16.31 1.70
CA ASN A 77 -5.38 15.13 1.04
C ASN A 77 -6.80 15.43 0.54
N ARG A 78 -7.22 14.68 -0.48
CA ARG A 78 -8.57 14.76 -1.04
C ARG A 78 -9.58 14.16 -0.05
N CYS A 79 -10.50 14.98 0.44
CA CYS A 79 -11.53 14.62 1.41
C CYS A 79 -12.89 14.28 0.77
N ALA A 80 -13.10 14.72 -0.47
CA ALA A 80 -14.32 14.46 -1.22
C ALA A 80 -14.04 14.30 -2.72
N MET A 81 -15.03 13.78 -3.44
CA MET A 81 -15.00 13.71 -4.89
C MET A 81 -16.37 14.00 -5.49
N LYS A 82 -16.35 14.59 -6.69
CA LYS A 82 -17.56 14.99 -7.39
C LYS A 82 -17.98 13.90 -8.37
N TYR A 83 -19.23 13.47 -8.24
CA TYR A 83 -19.90 12.54 -9.14
C TYR A 83 -21.13 13.25 -9.72
N GLY A 84 -20.94 13.90 -10.88
CA GLY A 84 -21.98 14.73 -11.49
C GLY A 84 -22.42 15.88 -10.55
N PRO A 85 -23.72 16.00 -10.22
CA PRO A 85 -24.20 17.02 -9.29
C PRO A 85 -23.97 16.68 -7.81
N ARG A 86 -23.53 15.45 -7.49
CA ARG A 86 -23.35 14.99 -6.10
C ARG A 86 -21.88 15.04 -5.68
N ILE A 87 -21.66 15.22 -4.38
CA ILE A 87 -20.32 15.17 -3.75
C ILE A 87 -20.30 14.01 -2.77
N GLY A 88 -19.39 13.06 -2.99
CA GLY A 88 -19.15 11.92 -2.11
C GLY A 88 -17.97 12.19 -1.16
N LYS A 89 -18.16 11.95 0.13
CA LYS A 89 -17.13 12.10 1.17
C LYS A 89 -16.24 10.85 1.22
N LEU A 90 -14.92 11.04 1.29
CA LEU A 90 -13.93 9.97 1.31
C LEU A 90 -13.32 9.79 2.71
N CYS A 91 -13.01 10.89 3.38
CA CYS A 91 -12.40 10.91 4.70
C CYS A 91 -12.83 12.18 5.47
N ASP A 92 -12.63 12.17 6.79
CA ASP A 92 -12.84 13.31 7.69
C ASP A 92 -11.55 14.10 7.87
N CYS A 93 -11.60 15.43 7.74
CA CYS A 93 -10.44 16.27 8.02
C CYS A 93 -10.15 16.32 9.53
N GLY A 94 -8.87 16.32 9.90
CA GLY A 94 -8.45 16.47 11.30
C GLY A 94 -8.85 17.82 11.91
N ARG A 95 -8.72 17.95 13.24
CA ARG A 95 -9.02 19.21 13.94
C ARG A 95 -8.20 20.36 13.34
N GLY A 96 -8.86 21.48 13.07
CA GLY A 96 -8.23 22.69 12.53
C GLY A 96 -8.17 22.74 11.00
N ALA A 97 -8.61 21.69 10.30
CA ALA A 97 -8.78 21.69 8.85
C ALA A 97 -10.22 21.32 8.49
N ASN A 98 -10.74 21.90 7.41
CA ASN A 98 -12.05 21.57 6.85
C ASN A 98 -11.92 21.09 5.41
N CYS A 99 -12.90 20.30 4.97
CA CYS A 99 -12.95 19.88 3.58
C CYS A 99 -13.43 21.05 2.72
N ASN A 100 -12.54 21.64 1.92
CA ASN A 100 -12.91 22.71 1.01
C ASN A 100 -13.82 22.17 -0.10
N SER A 101 -14.99 22.76 -0.32
CA SER A 101 -15.99 22.27 -1.28
C SER A 101 -15.60 22.47 -2.75
N TYR A 102 -14.66 23.37 -3.04
CA TYR A 102 -14.17 23.67 -4.39
C TYR A 102 -12.97 22.80 -4.76
N LEU A 103 -11.97 22.75 -3.87
CA LEU A 103 -10.73 21.99 -4.04
C LEU A 103 -10.88 20.51 -3.67
N LEU A 104 -11.90 20.19 -2.87
CA LEU A 104 -12.18 18.85 -2.36
C LEU A 104 -11.01 18.28 -1.54
N LYS A 105 -10.27 19.15 -0.85
CA LYS A 105 -9.09 18.84 -0.02
C LYS A 105 -9.24 19.39 1.39
N CYS A 106 -8.56 18.78 2.35
CA CYS A 106 -8.47 19.29 3.72
C CYS A 106 -7.50 20.46 3.81
N ILE A 107 -8.00 21.64 4.16
CA ILE A 107 -7.21 22.86 4.40
C ILE A 107 -7.76 23.64 5.59
#